data_AF-A0A385IUF0-F1
#
_entry.id   AF-A0A385IUF0-F1
#
_cell.length_a   1.000
_cell.length_b   1.000
_cell.length_c   1.000
_cell.angle_alpha   90.00
_cell.angle_beta   90.00
_cell.angle_gamma   90.00
#
_symmetry.space_group_name_H-M   'P 1'
#
loop_
_entity.id
_entity.type
_entity.pdbx_description
1 polymer ?
#
loop_
_entity_poly.entity_id
_entity_poly.type
_entity_poly.pdbx_seq_one_letter_code
_entity_poly.pdbx_strand_id
1 'polypeptide(L)'
;TGNANFKDQDKRAAQLESQGLRFLGMGISGGEEGARKGPAFFPGGTPSVWEEVRPIVEAAAAKAEDGRPCVTFNGKGGAGSCVKMYHNAGEYAVLQIWGEAYTALLAFGFDNDQIADVFESWKADGFLKSYMLDISIAACRAREAAGNYLSEKVKDRIGSKGTGLWSAQEALEVGVPAPSLSMAVISRQMTMCKEERIANCKAFPNFPRGPSAEARDKSPNSPDAKQLYHAVSLCIIASYAQMFQCLRELDKVYGFGLNLPATIATFRAGCILQGYLLGPMTKAFEENPSLPNLMDAFTKEIVAGLDDCRQILA
;
A
#
# COMPACT_ATOMS: atom_id res chain seq x y z
N THR A 1 14.41 -14.24 -4.78
CA THR A 1 13.09 -14.00 -4.16
C THR A 1 13.12 -13.01 -3.01
N GLY A 2 14.26 -12.83 -2.32
CA GLY A 2 14.41 -11.73 -1.36
C GLY A 2 14.29 -10.35 -2.01
N ASN A 3 13.83 -9.35 -1.24
CA ASN A 3 13.58 -7.98 -1.70
C ASN A 3 14.88 -7.25 -2.07
N ALA A 4 15.40 -7.51 -3.27
CA ALA A 4 16.51 -6.75 -3.86
C ALA A 4 15.97 -5.56 -4.67
N ASN A 5 16.80 -4.52 -4.83
CA ASN A 5 16.53 -3.46 -5.79
C ASN A 5 16.46 -4.05 -7.21
N PHE A 6 15.46 -3.65 -8.01
CA PHE A 6 15.24 -4.24 -9.33
C PHE A 6 16.44 -4.07 -10.28
N LYS A 7 17.20 -2.98 -10.17
CA LYS A 7 18.41 -2.73 -10.98
C LYS A 7 19.50 -3.75 -10.71
N ASP A 8 19.59 -4.27 -9.47
CA ASP A 8 20.53 -5.35 -9.16
C ASP A 8 20.08 -6.69 -9.76
N GLN A 9 18.77 -6.88 -9.90
CA GLN A 9 18.19 -8.06 -10.52
C GLN A 9 18.43 -8.04 -12.04
N ASP A 10 18.33 -6.88 -12.68
CA ASP A 10 18.74 -6.70 -14.08
C ASP A 10 20.22 -7.05 -14.30
N LYS A 11 21.11 -6.52 -13.44
CA LYS A 11 22.55 -6.84 -13.50
C LYS A 11 22.81 -8.33 -13.33
N ARG A 12 22.16 -8.97 -12.35
CA ARG A 12 22.29 -10.41 -12.09
C ARG A 12 21.77 -11.25 -13.26
N ALA A 13 20.64 -10.86 -13.85
CA ALA A 13 20.09 -11.54 -15.02
C ALA A 13 21.09 -11.51 -16.17
N ALA A 14 21.58 -10.33 -16.55
CA ALA A 14 22.55 -10.17 -17.64
C ALA A 14 23.86 -10.96 -17.39
N GLN A 15 24.38 -10.91 -16.16
CA GLN A 15 25.59 -11.65 -15.78
C GLN A 15 25.41 -13.16 -15.95
N LEU A 16 24.30 -13.71 -15.43
CA LEU A 16 24.04 -15.15 -15.49
C LEU A 16 23.73 -15.61 -16.92
N GLU A 17 22.96 -14.83 -17.68
CA GLU A 17 22.63 -15.10 -19.07
C GLU A 17 23.87 -15.13 -19.97
N SER A 18 24.86 -14.24 -19.72
CA SER A 18 26.14 -14.25 -20.44
C SER A 18 26.96 -15.53 -20.23
N GLN A 19 26.66 -16.30 -19.17
CA GLN A 19 27.31 -17.56 -18.82
C GLN A 19 26.46 -18.78 -19.22
N GLY A 20 25.39 -18.59 -19.99
CA GLY A 20 24.46 -19.66 -20.37
C GLY A 20 23.56 -20.13 -19.21
N LEU A 21 23.54 -19.42 -18.09
CA LEU A 21 22.62 -19.66 -16.98
C LEU A 21 21.34 -18.83 -17.17
N ARG A 22 20.28 -19.18 -16.46
CA ARG A 22 19.00 -18.46 -16.50
C ARG A 22 18.69 -17.88 -15.13
N PHE A 23 17.95 -16.79 -15.08
CA PHE A 23 17.66 -16.08 -13.83
C PHE A 23 16.19 -15.70 -13.70
N LEU A 24 15.68 -15.76 -12.47
CA LEU A 24 14.35 -15.28 -12.14
C LEU A 24 14.36 -14.48 -10.83
N GLY A 25 14.13 -13.18 -10.95
CA GLY A 25 13.80 -12.32 -9.82
C GLY A 25 12.32 -12.41 -9.52
N MET A 26 11.95 -13.05 -8.41
CA MET A 26 10.53 -13.24 -8.05
C MET A 26 10.21 -12.66 -6.67
N GLY A 27 9.53 -11.51 -6.63
CA GLY A 27 9.04 -10.95 -5.38
C GLY A 27 7.92 -11.81 -4.80
N ILE A 28 7.80 -11.84 -3.46
CA ILE A 28 6.76 -12.59 -2.73
C ILE A 28 6.13 -11.68 -1.68
N SER A 29 4.80 -11.61 -1.59
CA SER A 29 4.09 -10.80 -0.59
C SER A 29 3.00 -11.61 0.11
N GLY A 30 2.78 -11.34 1.41
CA GLY A 30 1.79 -12.06 2.24
C GLY A 30 2.16 -12.24 3.72
N GLY A 31 3.37 -11.86 4.12
CA GLY A 31 3.85 -12.08 5.48
C GLY A 31 4.05 -13.56 5.81
N GLU A 32 4.21 -13.88 7.09
CA GLU A 32 4.41 -15.26 7.56
C GLU A 32 3.20 -16.14 7.25
N GLU A 33 2.00 -15.68 7.60
CA GLU A 33 0.76 -16.41 7.37
C GLU A 33 0.48 -16.62 5.88
N GLY A 34 0.62 -15.56 5.06
CA GLY A 34 0.44 -15.66 3.61
C GLY A 34 1.47 -16.57 2.96
N ALA A 35 2.73 -16.56 3.40
CA ALA A 35 3.73 -17.52 2.91
C ALA A 35 3.32 -18.98 3.13
N ARG A 36 2.58 -19.28 4.21
CA ARG A 36 2.06 -20.63 4.49
C ARG A 36 0.76 -20.97 3.77
N LYS A 37 -0.18 -20.02 3.70
CA LYS A 37 -1.55 -20.24 3.17
C LYS A 37 -1.68 -20.00 1.67
N GLY A 38 -0.74 -19.25 1.09
CA GLY A 38 -0.72 -18.87 -0.31
C GLY A 38 -0.42 -17.37 -0.44
N PRO A 39 0.80 -16.99 -0.85
CA PRO A 39 1.15 -15.58 -1.07
C PRO A 39 0.85 -15.15 -2.51
N ALA A 40 1.08 -13.88 -2.81
CA ALA A 40 1.22 -13.43 -4.20
C ALA A 40 2.69 -13.50 -4.65
N PHE A 41 2.91 -13.83 -5.92
CA PHE A 41 4.24 -13.92 -6.52
C PHE A 41 4.36 -12.97 -7.71
N PHE A 42 5.50 -12.27 -7.79
CA PHE A 42 5.83 -11.32 -8.86
C PHE A 42 7.12 -11.74 -9.59
N PRO A 43 7.08 -12.79 -10.44
CA PRO A 43 8.23 -13.24 -11.21
C PRO A 43 8.55 -12.32 -12.39
N GLY A 44 9.83 -12.12 -12.66
CA GLY A 44 10.37 -11.53 -13.88
C GLY A 44 11.83 -11.95 -14.09
N GLY A 45 12.28 -11.98 -15.34
CA GLY A 45 13.62 -12.48 -15.69
C GLY A 45 13.66 -13.17 -17.03
N THR A 46 14.37 -14.30 -17.13
CA THR A 46 14.49 -15.07 -18.36
C THR A 46 13.15 -15.79 -18.65
N PRO A 47 12.49 -15.55 -19.81
CA PRO A 47 11.16 -16.13 -20.08
C PRO A 47 11.11 -17.67 -20.06
N SER A 48 12.19 -18.34 -20.48
CA SER A 48 12.25 -19.81 -20.46
C SER A 48 12.23 -20.41 -19.05
N VAL A 49 12.55 -19.64 -18.00
CA VAL A 49 12.45 -20.12 -16.61
C VAL A 49 10.99 -20.14 -16.16
N TRP A 50 10.17 -19.20 -16.65
CA TRP A 50 8.77 -19.10 -16.25
C TRP A 50 8.00 -20.39 -16.56
N GLU A 51 8.17 -20.96 -17.75
CA GLU A 51 7.47 -22.19 -18.14
C GLU A 51 7.80 -23.38 -17.23
N GLU A 52 9.03 -23.45 -16.71
CA GLU A 52 9.48 -24.52 -15.82
C GLU A 52 8.93 -24.36 -14.39
N VAL A 53 8.88 -23.13 -13.88
CA VAL A 53 8.48 -22.87 -12.48
C VAL A 53 6.99 -22.61 -12.32
N ARG A 54 6.28 -22.21 -13.39
CA ARG A 54 4.87 -21.84 -13.38
C ARG A 54 3.97 -22.84 -12.64
N PRO A 55 4.04 -24.17 -12.90
CA PRO A 55 3.16 -25.12 -12.22
C PRO A 55 3.31 -25.11 -10.68
N ILE A 56 4.54 -24.90 -10.20
CA ILE A 56 4.84 -24.87 -8.75
C ILE A 56 4.27 -23.60 -8.12
N VAL A 57 4.55 -22.44 -8.71
CA VAL A 57 4.15 -21.16 -8.13
C VAL A 57 2.66 -20.89 -8.30
N GLU A 58 2.02 -21.34 -9.38
CA GLU A 58 0.57 -21.27 -9.52
C GLU A 58 -0.14 -22.15 -8.49
N ALA A 59 0.38 -23.35 -8.20
CA ALA A 59 -0.18 -24.23 -7.18
C ALA A 59 -0.03 -23.65 -5.76
N ALA A 60 1.09 -22.96 -5.49
CA ALA A 60 1.37 -22.37 -4.19
C ALA A 60 0.74 -20.97 -3.97
N ALA A 61 0.41 -20.25 -5.04
CA ALA A 61 -0.14 -18.90 -4.94
C ALA A 61 -1.56 -18.88 -4.34
N ALA A 62 -1.89 -17.79 -3.65
CA ALA A 62 -3.29 -17.48 -3.34
C ALA A 62 -4.12 -17.48 -4.63
N LYS A 63 -5.38 -17.89 -4.53
CA LYS A 63 -6.35 -17.77 -5.62
C LYS A 63 -7.26 -16.59 -5.32
N ALA A 64 -7.48 -15.71 -6.31
CA ALA A 64 -8.49 -14.67 -6.21
C ALA A 64 -9.91 -15.28 -6.27
N GLU A 65 -10.94 -14.46 -6.06
CA GLU A 65 -12.35 -14.93 -6.06
C GLU A 65 -12.77 -15.63 -7.35
N ASP A 66 -12.18 -15.24 -8.48
CA ASP A 66 -12.40 -15.85 -9.80
C ASP A 66 -11.58 -17.15 -10.03
N GLY A 67 -10.87 -17.63 -9.01
CA GLY A 67 -10.04 -18.83 -9.06
C GLY A 67 -8.66 -18.63 -9.72
N ARG A 68 -8.38 -17.44 -10.31
CA ARG A 68 -7.07 -17.18 -10.91
C ARG A 68 -5.98 -17.14 -9.83
N PRO A 69 -4.82 -17.80 -10.03
CA PRO A 69 -3.71 -17.68 -9.11
C PRO A 69 -3.12 -16.27 -9.13
N CYS A 70 -2.67 -15.80 -7.97
CA CYS A 70 -2.02 -14.50 -7.78
C CYS A 70 -0.54 -14.57 -8.18
N VAL A 71 -0.29 -14.96 -9.43
CA VAL A 71 1.03 -14.97 -10.07
C VAL A 71 0.87 -14.75 -11.58
N THR A 72 1.78 -13.96 -12.16
CA THR A 72 1.91 -13.80 -13.61
C THR A 72 3.36 -13.46 -13.93
N PHE A 73 3.81 -13.73 -15.15
CA PHE A 73 5.12 -13.29 -15.61
C PHE A 73 5.08 -11.79 -15.91
N ASN A 74 5.83 -10.99 -15.14
CA ASN A 74 5.75 -9.52 -15.17
C ASN A 74 6.65 -8.87 -16.23
N GLY A 75 7.50 -9.66 -16.90
CA GLY A 75 8.44 -9.17 -17.91
C GLY A 75 9.87 -9.62 -17.67
N LYS A 76 10.79 -9.05 -18.45
CA LYS A 76 12.21 -9.41 -18.45
C LYS A 76 12.98 -8.78 -17.28
N GLY A 77 14.17 -9.30 -17.03
CA GLY A 77 15.11 -8.72 -16.06
C GLY A 77 14.52 -8.54 -14.65
N GLY A 78 14.54 -7.31 -14.16
CA GLY A 78 14.11 -6.90 -12.83
C GLY A 78 12.61 -6.66 -12.67
N ALA A 79 11.80 -6.84 -13.72
CA ALA A 79 10.37 -6.46 -13.75
C ALA A 79 9.58 -6.94 -12.52
N GLY A 80 9.70 -8.22 -12.15
CA GLY A 80 9.01 -8.77 -10.98
C GLY A 80 9.44 -8.15 -9.65
N SER A 81 10.71 -7.76 -9.52
CA SER A 81 11.22 -7.05 -8.34
C SER A 81 10.80 -5.59 -8.33
N CYS A 82 10.66 -4.95 -9.51
CA CYS A 82 10.08 -3.61 -9.65
C CYS A 82 8.60 -3.59 -9.20
N VAL A 83 7.80 -4.55 -9.66
CA VAL A 83 6.40 -4.74 -9.20
C VAL A 83 6.35 -4.90 -7.68
N LYS A 84 7.24 -5.72 -7.10
CA LYS A 84 7.29 -5.90 -5.64
C LYS A 84 7.71 -4.63 -4.89
N MET A 85 8.63 -3.85 -5.45
CA MET A 85 9.04 -2.56 -4.87
C MET A 85 7.87 -1.59 -4.81
N TYR A 86 7.08 -1.47 -5.88
CA TYR A 86 5.92 -0.57 -5.90
C TYR A 86 4.72 -1.10 -5.11
N HIS A 87 4.52 -2.42 -5.04
CA HIS A 87 3.62 -3.02 -4.04
C HIS A 87 3.96 -2.50 -2.64
N ASN A 88 5.23 -2.54 -2.24
CA ASN A 88 5.65 -2.07 -0.92
C ASN A 88 5.54 -0.55 -0.76
N ALA A 89 5.68 0.23 -1.83
CA ALA A 89 5.45 1.67 -1.79
C ALA A 89 3.97 2.00 -1.53
N GLY A 90 3.06 1.31 -2.23
CA GLY A 90 1.62 1.40 -1.97
C GLY A 90 1.28 0.98 -0.54
N GLU A 91 1.88 -0.11 -0.05
CA GLU A 91 1.71 -0.59 1.34
C GLU A 91 2.11 0.50 2.33
N TYR A 92 3.23 1.20 2.09
CA TYR A 92 3.67 2.29 2.96
C TYR A 92 2.65 3.42 3.00
N ALA A 93 2.13 3.83 1.84
CA ALA A 93 1.15 4.92 1.76
C ALA A 93 -0.18 4.56 2.43
N VAL A 94 -0.71 3.35 2.19
CA VAL A 94 -1.99 2.95 2.77
C VAL A 94 -1.90 2.72 4.29
N LEU A 95 -0.80 2.14 4.80
CA LEU A 95 -0.58 2.06 6.24
C LEU A 95 -0.46 3.44 6.89
N GLN A 96 0.18 4.39 6.21
CA GLN A 96 0.25 5.78 6.68
C GLN A 96 -1.15 6.41 6.75
N ILE A 97 -2.00 6.21 5.73
CA ILE A 97 -3.38 6.71 5.71
C ILE A 97 -4.20 6.15 6.89
N TRP A 98 -4.07 4.85 7.21
CA TRP A 98 -4.75 4.28 8.39
C TRP A 98 -4.24 4.89 9.70
N GLY A 99 -2.94 5.16 9.81
CA GLY A 99 -2.37 5.87 10.96
C GLY A 99 -2.86 7.32 11.10
N GLU A 100 -3.05 8.02 9.98
CA GLU A 100 -3.62 9.37 9.93
C GLU A 100 -5.10 9.37 10.30
N ALA A 101 -5.89 8.43 9.78
CA ALA A 101 -7.30 8.26 10.17
C ALA A 101 -7.45 7.97 11.67
N TYR A 102 -6.60 7.10 12.22
CA TYR A 102 -6.53 6.85 13.66
C TYR A 102 -6.21 8.14 14.44
N THR A 103 -5.22 8.91 13.99
CA THR A 103 -4.83 10.17 14.65
C THR A 103 -5.92 11.24 14.56
N ALA A 104 -6.63 11.32 13.44
CA ALA A 104 -7.75 12.24 13.26
C ALA A 104 -8.90 11.92 14.21
N LEU A 105 -9.31 10.64 14.31
CA LEU A 105 -10.38 10.23 15.23
C LEU A 105 -9.98 10.43 16.72
N LEU A 106 -8.72 10.17 17.09
CA LEU A 106 -8.21 10.53 18.41
C LEU A 106 -8.33 12.04 18.68
N ALA A 107 -8.00 12.88 17.69
CA ALA A 107 -8.13 14.34 17.81
C ALA A 107 -9.60 14.78 17.90
N PHE A 108 -10.52 14.03 17.30
CA PHE A 108 -11.97 14.17 17.47
C PHE A 108 -12.48 13.63 18.81
N GLY A 109 -11.60 13.07 19.64
CA GLY A 109 -11.89 12.63 21.00
C GLY A 109 -12.46 11.21 21.10
N PHE A 110 -12.35 10.40 20.06
CA PHE A 110 -12.69 8.97 20.11
C PHE A 110 -11.62 8.22 20.91
N ASP A 111 -12.01 7.20 21.66
CA ASP A 111 -11.06 6.24 22.23
C ASP A 111 -10.71 5.10 21.24
N ASN A 112 -9.74 4.27 21.61
CA ASN A 112 -9.26 3.16 20.76
C ASN A 112 -10.34 2.14 20.38
N ASP A 113 -11.29 1.83 21.27
CA ASP A 113 -12.34 0.85 20.97
C ASP A 113 -13.39 1.48 20.05
N GLN A 114 -13.73 2.75 20.25
CA GLN A 114 -14.62 3.52 19.36
C GLN A 114 -14.03 3.66 17.96
N ILE A 115 -12.71 3.90 17.84
CA ILE A 115 -12.02 3.92 16.54
C ILE A 115 -12.09 2.55 15.86
N ALA A 116 -11.90 1.47 16.63
CA ALA A 116 -12.05 0.12 16.11
C ALA A 116 -13.48 -0.12 15.59
N ASP A 117 -14.51 0.38 16.27
CA ASP A 117 -15.91 0.26 15.84
C ASP A 117 -16.22 1.10 14.58
N VAL A 118 -15.61 2.28 14.43
CA VAL A 118 -15.65 3.07 13.18
C VAL A 118 -15.07 2.26 12.02
N PHE A 119 -13.88 1.68 12.21
CA PHE A 119 -13.20 0.88 11.18
C PHE A 119 -13.95 -0.41 10.85
N GLU A 120 -14.61 -1.05 11.82
CA GLU A 120 -15.51 -2.20 11.58
C GLU A 120 -16.74 -1.78 10.77
N SER A 121 -17.31 -0.59 11.02
CA SER A 121 -18.39 -0.05 10.19
C SER A 121 -17.94 0.16 8.74
N TRP A 122 -16.77 0.78 8.53
CA TRP A 122 -16.23 0.97 7.17
C TRP A 122 -15.90 -0.34 6.46
N LYS A 123 -15.49 -1.37 7.22
CA LYS A 123 -15.32 -2.72 6.70
C LYS A 123 -16.65 -3.35 6.29
N ALA A 124 -17.71 -3.14 7.08
CA ALA A 124 -19.05 -3.62 6.77
C ALA A 124 -19.66 -2.96 5.51
N ASP A 125 -19.35 -1.68 5.28
CA ASP A 125 -19.71 -0.96 4.05
C ASP A 125 -19.04 -1.54 2.79
N GLY A 126 -17.95 -2.31 2.97
CA GLY A 126 -17.37 -3.17 1.95
C GLY A 126 -16.36 -2.50 1.02
N PHE A 127 -16.49 -1.20 0.73
CA PHE A 127 -15.60 -0.50 -0.21
C PHE A 127 -14.14 -0.49 0.24
N LEU A 128 -13.89 -0.29 1.55
CA LEU A 128 -12.55 -0.28 2.15
C LEU A 128 -12.09 -1.64 2.67
N LYS A 129 -12.88 -2.70 2.48
CA LYS A 129 -12.56 -4.05 2.96
C LYS A 129 -11.20 -4.49 2.42
N SER A 130 -10.24 -4.68 3.32
CA SER A 130 -8.85 -4.97 2.98
C SER A 130 -8.11 -5.61 4.15
N TYR A 131 -7.00 -6.29 3.85
CA TYR A 131 -6.14 -6.87 4.88
C TYR A 131 -5.56 -5.79 5.81
N MET A 132 -5.16 -4.63 5.26
CA MET A 132 -4.63 -3.53 6.06
C MET A 132 -5.66 -2.91 7.01
N LEU A 133 -6.95 -2.91 6.64
CA LEU A 133 -8.03 -2.51 7.55
C LEU A 133 -8.19 -3.52 8.69
N ASP A 134 -8.16 -4.82 8.40
CA ASP A 134 -8.25 -5.88 9.42
C ASP A 134 -7.15 -5.75 10.50
N ILE A 135 -5.90 -5.57 10.08
CA ILE A 135 -4.79 -5.40 11.03
C ILE A 135 -4.83 -4.05 11.74
N SER A 136 -5.44 -3.02 11.15
CA SER A 136 -5.64 -1.71 11.80
C SER A 136 -6.68 -1.80 12.92
N ILE A 137 -7.78 -2.53 12.70
CA ILE A 137 -8.77 -2.84 13.74
C ILE A 137 -8.11 -3.63 14.88
N ALA A 138 -7.36 -4.68 14.54
CA ALA A 138 -6.63 -5.47 15.54
C ALA A 138 -5.64 -4.63 16.35
N ALA A 139 -4.93 -3.70 15.70
CA ALA A 139 -4.00 -2.79 16.36
C ALA A 139 -4.71 -1.81 17.32
N CYS A 140 -5.90 -1.31 16.96
CA CYS A 140 -6.69 -0.43 17.84
C CYS A 140 -7.12 -1.15 19.12
N ARG A 141 -7.60 -2.41 18.99
CA ARG A 141 -8.09 -3.22 20.11
C ARG A 141 -6.98 -3.88 20.93
N ALA A 142 -5.74 -3.88 20.46
CA ALA A 142 -4.65 -4.56 21.15
C ALA A 142 -4.40 -3.97 22.54
N ARG A 143 -4.29 -4.85 23.55
CA ARG A 143 -3.99 -4.49 24.94
C ARG A 143 -2.73 -5.18 25.42
N GLU A 144 -1.97 -4.53 26.29
CA GLU A 144 -0.88 -5.17 27.03
C GLU A 144 -1.40 -5.91 28.27
N ALA A 145 -0.54 -6.64 28.98
CA ALA A 145 -0.94 -7.56 30.05
C ALA A 145 -1.67 -6.88 31.23
N ALA A 146 -1.36 -5.62 31.53
CA ALA A 146 -2.03 -4.81 32.54
C ALA A 146 -3.31 -4.11 32.02
N GLY A 147 -3.73 -4.40 30.78
CA GLY A 147 -5.02 -4.01 30.22
C GLY A 147 -5.07 -2.66 29.50
N ASN A 148 -3.97 -1.88 29.50
CA ASN A 148 -3.91 -0.62 28.75
C ASN A 148 -3.85 -0.89 27.24
N TYR A 149 -4.27 0.06 26.43
CA TYR A 149 -4.09 -0.03 24.98
C TYR A 149 -2.61 -0.11 24.64
N LEU A 150 -2.25 -1.10 23.82
CA LEU A 150 -0.86 -1.36 23.45
C LEU A 150 -0.25 -0.14 22.73
N SER A 151 -1.05 0.57 21.92
CA SER A 151 -0.61 1.76 21.17
C SER A 151 0.00 2.85 22.07
N GLU A 152 -0.49 3.03 23.30
CA GLU A 152 0.05 4.00 24.25
C GLU A 152 1.44 3.63 24.79
N LYS A 153 1.85 2.37 24.65
CA LYS A 153 3.14 1.85 25.13
C LYS A 153 4.15 1.66 24.01
N VAL A 154 3.71 1.66 22.75
CA VAL A 154 4.59 1.50 21.59
C VAL A 154 5.40 2.78 21.37
N LYS A 155 6.71 2.64 21.24
CA LYS A 155 7.57 3.78 20.85
C LYS A 155 7.21 4.21 19.43
N ASP A 156 6.90 5.49 19.24
CA ASP A 156 6.54 6.13 17.97
C ASP A 156 7.76 6.29 17.04
N ARG A 157 8.34 5.16 16.61
CA ARG A 157 9.46 5.07 15.66
C ARG A 157 9.19 3.94 14.68
N ILE A 158 8.87 4.30 13.45
CA ILE A 158 8.53 3.34 12.39
C ILE A 158 9.79 2.99 11.61
N GLY A 159 10.23 1.74 11.74
CA GLY A 159 11.35 1.21 10.96
C GLY A 159 11.04 1.05 9.46
N SER A 160 12.09 0.97 8.65
CA SER A 160 12.02 0.73 7.21
C SER A 160 13.14 -0.19 6.75
N LYS A 161 12.90 -0.94 5.67
CA LYS A 161 13.85 -1.93 5.10
C LYS A 161 14.24 -1.63 3.65
N GLY A 162 14.11 -0.38 3.21
CA GLY A 162 14.64 0.11 1.92
C GLY A 162 13.66 0.14 0.75
N THR A 163 12.76 -0.84 0.60
CA THR A 163 11.90 -0.93 -0.61
C THR A 163 11.06 0.31 -0.88
N GLY A 164 10.40 0.88 0.14
CA GLY A 164 9.65 2.14 -0.02
C GLY A 164 10.54 3.33 -0.40
N LEU A 165 11.75 3.43 0.16
CA LEU A 165 12.72 4.48 -0.17
C LEU A 165 13.16 4.39 -1.63
N TRP A 166 13.54 3.20 -2.09
CA TRP A 166 13.94 2.99 -3.48
C TRP A 166 12.80 3.34 -4.44
N SER A 167 11.56 2.95 -4.15
CA SER A 167 10.42 3.30 -5.01
C SER A 167 10.18 4.81 -5.09
N ALA A 168 10.34 5.55 -3.99
CA ALA A 168 10.24 7.01 -4.00
C ALA A 168 11.37 7.64 -4.84
N GLN A 169 12.61 7.17 -4.65
CA GLN A 169 13.78 7.63 -5.42
C GLN A 169 13.62 7.37 -6.92
N GLU A 170 13.14 6.18 -7.30
CA GLU A 170 12.95 5.82 -8.72
C GLU A 170 11.78 6.59 -9.35
N ALA A 171 10.70 6.86 -8.60
CA ALA A 171 9.63 7.71 -9.09
C ALA A 171 10.12 9.14 -9.38
N LEU A 172 10.97 9.69 -8.49
CA LEU A 172 11.66 10.97 -8.69
C LEU A 172 12.58 10.92 -9.92
N GLU A 173 13.40 9.86 -10.04
CA GLU A 173 14.35 9.67 -11.14
C GLU A 173 13.68 9.64 -12.51
N VAL A 174 12.58 8.88 -12.65
CA VAL A 174 11.83 8.79 -13.92
C VAL A 174 10.81 9.92 -14.13
N GLY A 175 10.76 10.90 -13.22
CA GLY A 175 9.91 12.09 -13.36
C GLY A 175 8.41 11.83 -13.19
N VAL A 176 8.02 10.79 -12.45
CA VAL A 176 6.61 10.46 -12.18
C VAL A 176 6.15 11.09 -10.87
N PRO A 177 5.07 11.89 -10.87
CA PRO A 177 4.55 12.49 -9.65
C PRO A 177 3.92 11.41 -8.75
N ALA A 178 4.60 11.09 -7.65
CA ALA A 178 4.14 10.15 -6.62
C ALA A 178 4.24 10.76 -5.20
N PRO A 179 3.49 11.86 -4.93
CA PRO A 179 3.59 12.56 -3.65
C PRO A 179 3.21 11.68 -2.46
N SER A 180 2.14 10.88 -2.55
CA SER A 180 1.69 10.01 -1.45
C SER A 180 2.74 8.93 -1.13
N LEU A 181 3.35 8.33 -2.17
CA LEU A 181 4.40 7.33 -1.98
C LEU A 181 5.66 7.93 -1.33
N SER A 182 6.01 9.16 -1.72
CA SER A 182 7.16 9.88 -1.19
C SER A 182 6.93 10.32 0.27
N MET A 183 5.75 10.90 0.54
CA MET A 183 5.38 11.35 1.88
C MET A 183 5.24 10.19 2.87
N ALA A 184 4.86 9.00 2.41
CA ALA A 184 4.84 7.80 3.24
C ALA A 184 6.23 7.34 3.72
N VAL A 185 7.30 7.70 2.99
CA VAL A 185 8.68 7.48 3.44
C VAL A 185 9.09 8.59 4.42
N ILE A 186 8.78 9.84 4.08
CA ILE A 186 9.13 11.01 4.90
C ILE A 186 8.42 10.94 6.27
N SER A 187 7.16 10.52 6.32
CA SER A 187 6.42 10.37 7.58
C SER A 187 7.13 9.42 8.56
N ARG A 188 7.66 8.30 8.06
CA ARG A 188 8.49 7.38 8.88
C ARG A 188 9.76 8.06 9.36
N GLN A 189 10.45 8.82 8.50
CA GLN A 189 11.64 9.58 8.88
C GLN A 189 11.33 10.60 10.00
N MET A 190 10.19 11.29 9.93
CA MET A 190 9.74 12.19 11.01
C MET A 190 9.59 11.46 12.34
N THR A 191 9.07 10.23 12.34
CA THR A 191 8.98 9.42 13.58
C THR A 191 10.36 9.07 14.14
N MET A 192 11.35 8.82 13.26
CA MET A 192 12.70 8.43 13.65
C MET A 192 13.48 9.54 14.35
N CYS A 193 13.20 10.80 14.04
CA CYS A 193 13.73 12.00 14.73
C CYS A 193 13.07 12.23 16.10
N LYS A 194 12.83 11.17 16.88
CA LYS A 194 12.11 11.23 18.16
C LYS A 194 12.78 12.16 19.17
N GLU A 195 14.08 12.05 19.32
CA GLU A 195 14.86 12.83 20.29
C GLU A 195 14.83 14.33 19.92
N GLU A 196 14.92 14.66 18.63
CA GLU A 196 14.77 16.03 18.12
C GLU A 196 13.36 16.57 18.37
N ARG A 197 12.31 15.80 18.05
CA ARG A 197 10.91 16.19 18.30
C ARG A 197 10.67 16.49 19.78
N ILE A 198 11.17 15.66 20.70
CA ILE A 198 11.06 15.90 22.15
C ILE A 198 11.79 17.21 22.53
N ALA A 199 13.00 17.43 22.02
CA ALA A 199 13.77 18.63 22.32
C ALA A 199 13.05 19.90 21.82
N ASN A 200 12.51 19.87 20.60
CA ASN A 200 11.74 20.96 20.03
C ASN A 200 10.47 21.25 20.85
N CYS A 201 9.72 20.23 21.27
CA CYS A 201 8.56 20.43 22.16
C CYS A 201 8.92 21.10 23.49
N LYS A 202 10.10 20.79 24.06
CA LYS A 202 10.59 21.44 25.29
C LYS A 202 11.04 22.88 25.05
N ALA A 203 11.64 23.16 23.90
CA ALA A 203 12.10 24.51 23.53
C ALA A 203 10.93 25.45 23.19
N PHE A 204 9.81 24.92 22.72
CA PHE A 204 8.61 25.68 22.35
C PHE A 204 7.38 25.22 23.16
N PRO A 205 7.35 25.43 24.49
CA PRO A 205 6.28 24.90 25.36
C PRO A 205 4.89 25.50 25.09
N ASN A 206 4.85 26.71 24.51
CA ASN A 206 3.62 27.43 24.16
C ASN A 206 3.30 27.33 22.66
N PHE A 207 3.63 26.20 22.02
CA PHE A 207 3.27 25.98 20.62
C PHE A 207 1.74 26.14 20.46
N PRO A 208 1.25 26.99 19.54
CA PRO A 208 -0.17 27.23 19.36
C PRO A 208 -0.88 25.92 19.08
N ARG A 209 -1.85 25.56 19.93
CA ARG A 209 -2.76 24.45 19.63
C ARG A 209 -3.84 24.97 18.70
N GLY A 210 -4.19 24.18 17.69
CA GLY A 210 -5.38 24.42 16.89
C GLY A 210 -6.64 24.41 17.78
N PRO A 211 -7.79 24.87 17.25
CA PRO A 211 -9.05 24.72 17.95
C PRO A 211 -9.31 23.25 18.29
N SER A 212 -10.02 22.99 19.39
CA SER A 212 -10.49 21.62 19.67
C SER A 212 -11.41 21.17 18.55
N ALA A 213 -11.14 19.98 18.01
CA ALA A 213 -11.96 19.34 16.99
C ALA A 213 -12.86 18.24 17.59
N GLU A 214 -13.18 18.32 18.89
CA GLU A 214 -13.95 17.27 19.56
C GLU A 214 -15.32 17.07 18.91
N ALA A 215 -15.56 15.84 18.45
CA ALA A 215 -16.80 15.44 17.80
C ALA A 215 -17.97 15.44 18.78
N ARG A 216 -19.12 15.92 18.32
CA ARG A 216 -20.37 15.90 19.11
C ARG A 216 -20.97 14.51 19.23
N ASP A 217 -20.75 13.68 18.21
CA ASP A 217 -21.19 12.30 18.13
C ASP A 217 -19.97 11.42 17.85
N LYS A 218 -19.71 10.46 18.74
CA LYS A 218 -18.60 9.50 18.62
C LYS A 218 -19.07 8.14 18.11
N SER A 219 -20.24 8.09 17.46
CA SER A 219 -20.75 6.89 16.79
C SER A 219 -20.04 6.65 15.44
N PRO A 220 -19.97 5.39 14.98
CA PRO A 220 -19.45 5.06 13.64
C PRO A 220 -20.15 5.77 12.47
N ASN A 221 -21.38 6.26 12.69
CA ASN A 221 -22.20 6.91 11.67
C ASN A 221 -22.23 8.44 11.80
N SER A 222 -21.41 9.00 12.69
CA SER A 222 -21.28 10.44 12.89
C SER A 222 -20.86 11.16 11.59
N PRO A 223 -21.22 12.45 11.43
CA PRO A 223 -20.78 13.23 10.27
C PRO A 223 -19.25 13.23 10.10
N ASP A 224 -18.51 13.40 11.19
CA ASP A 224 -17.03 13.44 11.17
C ASP A 224 -16.43 12.11 10.69
N ALA A 225 -16.97 10.97 11.16
CA ALA A 225 -16.53 9.65 10.71
C ALA A 225 -16.86 9.40 9.22
N LYS A 226 -18.02 9.88 8.73
CA LYS A 226 -18.41 9.76 7.32
C LYS A 226 -17.57 10.63 6.39
N GLN A 227 -17.25 11.85 6.81
CA GLN A 227 -16.38 12.73 6.02
C GLN A 227 -14.96 12.16 5.94
N LEU A 228 -14.44 11.68 7.08
CA LEU A 228 -13.14 11.02 7.13
C LEU A 228 -13.11 9.74 6.28
N TYR A 229 -14.20 8.96 6.26
CA TYR A 229 -14.33 7.79 5.39
C TYR A 229 -14.15 8.15 3.90
N HIS A 230 -14.79 9.23 3.43
CA HIS A 230 -14.60 9.70 2.07
C HIS A 230 -13.17 10.17 1.82
N ALA A 231 -12.58 10.95 2.72
CA ALA A 231 -11.19 11.38 2.60
C ALA A 231 -10.22 10.19 2.47
N VAL A 232 -10.33 9.20 3.38
CA VAL A 232 -9.54 7.96 3.37
C VAL A 232 -9.72 7.19 2.06
N SER A 233 -10.98 7.04 1.61
CA SER A 233 -11.29 6.36 0.35
C SER A 233 -10.58 7.00 -0.84
N LEU A 234 -10.65 8.33 -0.97
CA LEU A 234 -10.01 9.05 -2.07
C LEU A 234 -8.48 9.01 -1.98
N CYS A 235 -7.91 9.13 -0.77
CA CYS A 235 -6.46 9.02 -0.55
C CYS A 235 -5.92 7.63 -0.93
N ILE A 236 -6.66 6.56 -0.64
CA ILE A 236 -6.30 5.19 -1.03
C ILE A 236 -6.35 5.04 -2.56
N ILE A 237 -7.43 5.49 -3.22
CA ILE A 237 -7.55 5.46 -4.68
C ILE A 237 -6.38 6.21 -5.34
N ALA A 238 -6.07 7.42 -4.87
CA ALA A 238 -4.98 8.22 -5.39
C ALA A 238 -3.60 7.55 -5.18
N SER A 239 -3.40 6.86 -4.06
CA SER A 239 -2.15 6.13 -3.78
C SER A 239 -1.96 4.94 -4.72
N TYR A 240 -3.02 4.18 -5.00
CA TYR A 240 -3.00 3.13 -6.02
C TYR A 240 -2.75 3.70 -7.42
N ALA A 241 -3.42 4.80 -7.77
CA ALA A 241 -3.21 5.45 -9.06
C ALA A 241 -1.75 5.86 -9.27
N GLN A 242 -1.11 6.49 -8.27
CA GLN A 242 0.31 6.83 -8.31
C GLN A 242 1.21 5.59 -8.46
N MET A 243 0.93 4.51 -7.72
CA MET A 243 1.66 3.25 -7.80
C MET A 243 1.64 2.67 -9.21
N PHE A 244 0.47 2.61 -9.85
CA PHE A 244 0.35 2.06 -11.21
C PHE A 244 0.91 3.00 -12.29
N GLN A 245 0.82 4.32 -12.12
CA GLN A 245 1.50 5.26 -13.01
C GLN A 245 3.02 5.09 -12.98
N CYS A 246 3.61 4.88 -11.79
CA CYS A 246 5.03 4.60 -11.69
C CYS A 246 5.40 3.31 -12.45
N LEU A 247 4.64 2.23 -12.27
CA LEU A 247 4.89 0.97 -12.99
C LEU A 247 4.79 1.13 -14.52
N ARG A 248 3.84 1.94 -15.01
CA ARG A 248 3.69 2.21 -16.45
C ARG A 248 4.87 2.95 -17.04
N GLU A 249 5.34 4.00 -16.39
CA GLU A 249 6.49 4.75 -16.90
C GLU A 249 7.79 3.97 -16.76
N LEU A 250 7.96 3.21 -15.67
CA LEU A 250 9.11 2.32 -15.52
C LEU A 250 9.15 1.22 -16.57
N ASP A 251 8.00 0.66 -16.96
CA ASP A 251 7.95 -0.29 -18.06
C ASP A 251 8.47 0.33 -19.37
N LYS A 252 8.10 1.58 -19.68
CA LYS A 252 8.60 2.29 -20.86
C LYS A 252 10.10 2.58 -20.79
N VAL A 253 10.58 3.06 -19.64
CA VAL A 253 11.98 3.46 -19.44
C VAL A 253 12.92 2.25 -19.49
N TYR A 254 12.53 1.14 -18.84
CA TYR A 254 13.38 -0.04 -18.68
C TYR A 254 13.06 -1.16 -19.69
N GLY A 255 11.98 -1.04 -20.46
CA GLY A 255 11.61 -2.00 -21.51
C GLY A 255 11.27 -3.39 -20.97
N PHE A 256 10.59 -3.47 -19.82
CA PHE A 256 10.28 -4.76 -19.18
C PHE A 256 9.33 -5.62 -20.02
N GLY A 257 8.37 -4.98 -20.71
CA GLY A 257 7.28 -5.64 -21.43
C GLY A 257 6.15 -6.07 -20.49
N LEU A 258 5.83 -5.21 -19.51
CA LEU A 258 4.87 -5.50 -18.46
C LEU A 258 3.42 -5.49 -18.98
N ASN A 259 2.69 -6.56 -18.68
CA ASN A 259 1.24 -6.60 -18.88
C ASN A 259 0.55 -6.08 -17.61
N LEU A 260 0.18 -4.81 -17.60
CA LEU A 260 -0.37 -4.16 -16.40
C LEU A 260 -1.68 -4.80 -15.92
N PRO A 261 -2.68 -5.07 -16.79
CA PRO A 261 -3.90 -5.80 -16.39
C PRO A 261 -3.61 -7.16 -15.75
N ALA A 262 -2.68 -7.94 -16.31
CA ALA A 262 -2.29 -9.22 -15.72
C ALA A 262 -1.55 -9.02 -14.38
N THR A 263 -0.72 -7.97 -14.27
CA THR A 263 0.05 -7.67 -13.06
C THR A 263 -0.87 -7.28 -11.91
N ILE A 264 -1.76 -6.31 -12.11
CA ILE A 264 -2.70 -5.85 -11.07
C ILE A 264 -3.63 -6.97 -10.60
N ALA A 265 -3.99 -7.90 -11.50
CA ALA A 265 -4.81 -9.05 -11.15
C ALA A 265 -4.19 -9.90 -10.03
N THR A 266 -2.85 -9.97 -9.96
CA THR A 266 -2.14 -10.75 -8.94
C THR A 266 -2.13 -10.09 -7.56
N PHE A 267 -2.59 -8.85 -7.43
CA PHE A 267 -2.65 -8.13 -6.15
C PHE A 267 -3.97 -8.38 -5.39
N ARG A 268 -4.93 -9.07 -6.00
CA ARG A 268 -6.27 -9.25 -5.44
C ARG A 268 -6.33 -10.17 -4.22
N ALA A 269 -5.36 -11.06 -4.04
CA ALA A 269 -5.28 -11.93 -2.88
C ALA A 269 -3.82 -12.28 -2.54
N GLY A 270 -3.59 -12.73 -1.31
CA GLY A 270 -2.30 -13.25 -0.87
C GLY A 270 -1.24 -12.19 -0.55
N CYS A 271 -1.29 -10.99 -1.12
CA CYS A 271 -0.39 -9.89 -0.79
C CYS A 271 -0.94 -8.96 0.31
N ILE A 272 -0.09 -8.09 0.88
CA ILE A 272 -0.52 -7.13 1.93
C ILE A 272 -1.52 -6.10 1.39
N LEU A 273 -1.37 -5.69 0.12
CA LEU A 273 -2.29 -4.77 -0.55
C LEU A 273 -3.68 -5.35 -0.85
N GLN A 274 -3.94 -6.64 -0.55
CA GLN A 274 -5.20 -7.28 -0.95
C GLN A 274 -6.44 -6.59 -0.32
N GLY A 275 -7.51 -6.47 -1.10
CA GLY A 275 -8.77 -5.86 -0.70
C GLY A 275 -9.74 -5.69 -1.87
N TYR A 276 -10.95 -5.25 -1.56
CA TYR A 276 -12.06 -5.09 -2.51
C TYR A 276 -11.67 -4.23 -3.73
N LEU A 277 -11.02 -3.09 -3.50
CA LEU A 277 -10.67 -2.12 -4.55
C LEU A 277 -9.87 -2.71 -5.71
N LEU A 278 -9.05 -3.74 -5.48
CA LEU A 278 -8.23 -4.35 -6.52
C LEU A 278 -9.09 -5.06 -7.58
N GLY A 279 -10.32 -5.45 -7.26
CA GLY A 279 -11.30 -5.99 -8.22
C GLY A 279 -11.69 -4.94 -9.28
N PRO A 280 -12.40 -3.86 -8.90
CA PRO A 280 -12.74 -2.76 -9.81
C PRO A 280 -11.54 -2.15 -10.51
N MET A 281 -10.39 -2.00 -9.83
CA MET A 281 -9.16 -1.49 -10.45
C MET A 281 -8.62 -2.44 -11.54
N THR A 282 -8.65 -3.76 -11.30
CA THR A 282 -8.25 -4.72 -12.35
C THR A 282 -9.18 -4.60 -13.54
N LYS A 283 -10.50 -4.58 -13.29
CA LYS A 283 -11.50 -4.48 -14.35
C LYS A 283 -11.29 -3.22 -15.21
N ALA A 284 -11.00 -2.08 -14.60
CA ALA A 284 -10.72 -0.84 -15.31
C ALA A 284 -9.55 -0.96 -16.31
N PHE A 285 -8.46 -1.63 -15.91
CA PHE A 285 -7.33 -1.87 -16.81
C PHE A 285 -7.58 -3.00 -17.82
N GLU A 286 -8.37 -4.02 -17.48
CA GLU A 286 -8.79 -5.06 -18.44
C GLU A 286 -9.70 -4.48 -19.54
N GLU A 287 -10.61 -3.57 -19.19
CA GLU A 287 -11.53 -2.90 -20.14
C GLU A 287 -10.81 -1.85 -21.00
N ASN A 288 -9.92 -1.06 -20.41
CA ASN A 288 -9.11 -0.08 -21.13
C ASN A 288 -7.64 -0.11 -20.65
N PRO A 289 -6.78 -0.94 -21.27
CA PRO A 289 -5.36 -1.00 -20.92
C PRO A 289 -4.61 0.32 -21.11
N SER A 290 -5.16 1.22 -21.93
CA SER A 290 -4.60 2.54 -22.24
C SER A 290 -5.13 3.67 -21.36
N LEU A 291 -5.95 3.35 -20.35
CA LEU A 291 -6.55 4.33 -19.42
C LEU A 291 -5.50 5.36 -18.98
N PRO A 292 -5.74 6.68 -19.15
CA PRO A 292 -4.73 7.68 -18.84
C PRO A 292 -4.32 7.67 -17.37
N ASN A 293 -5.29 7.58 -16.47
CA ASN A 293 -5.06 7.46 -15.03
C ASN A 293 -6.14 6.57 -14.39
N LEU A 294 -5.77 5.77 -13.39
CA LEU A 294 -6.72 4.92 -12.67
C LEU A 294 -7.87 5.72 -12.03
N MET A 295 -7.62 6.96 -11.61
CA MET A 295 -8.65 7.80 -11.00
C MET A 295 -9.86 8.04 -11.90
N ASP A 296 -9.69 8.00 -13.24
CA ASP A 296 -10.78 8.19 -14.20
C ASP A 296 -11.88 7.11 -14.01
N ALA A 297 -11.47 5.90 -13.64
CA ALA A 297 -12.38 4.77 -13.38
C ALA A 297 -13.18 4.91 -12.06
N PHE A 298 -12.83 5.89 -11.22
CA PHE A 298 -13.47 6.15 -9.92
C PHE A 298 -14.07 7.56 -9.85
N THR A 299 -14.39 8.16 -11.00
CA THR A 299 -14.94 9.53 -11.07
C THR A 299 -16.19 9.70 -10.21
N LYS A 300 -17.05 8.68 -10.13
CA LYS A 300 -18.29 8.73 -9.33
C LYS A 300 -17.98 8.90 -7.84
N GLU A 301 -17.08 8.08 -7.31
CA GLU A 301 -16.66 8.09 -5.90
C GLU A 301 -15.90 9.39 -5.59
N ILE A 302 -15.03 9.84 -6.50
CA ILE A 302 -14.28 11.09 -6.36
C ILE A 302 -15.24 12.28 -6.27
N VAL A 303 -16.17 12.41 -7.21
CA VAL A 303 -17.12 13.54 -7.22
C VAL A 303 -18.00 13.54 -5.98
N ALA A 304 -18.42 12.36 -5.49
CA ALA A 304 -19.26 12.26 -4.30
C ALA A 304 -18.52 12.62 -2.99
N GLY A 305 -17.23 12.29 -2.89
CA GLY A 305 -16.46 12.45 -1.64
C GLY A 305 -15.51 13.64 -1.58
N LEU A 306 -15.32 14.39 -2.68
CA LEU A 306 -14.26 15.40 -2.76
C LEU A 306 -14.49 16.57 -1.80
N ASP A 307 -15.74 17.01 -1.61
CA ASP A 307 -16.04 18.11 -0.70
C ASP A 307 -15.80 17.71 0.76
N ASP A 308 -16.16 16.48 1.13
CA ASP A 308 -15.89 15.93 2.46
C ASP A 308 -14.38 15.79 2.71
N CYS A 309 -13.61 15.38 1.71
CA CYS A 309 -12.15 15.36 1.78
C CYS A 309 -11.57 16.76 2.01
N ARG A 310 -12.09 17.78 1.30
CA ARG A 310 -11.67 19.17 1.50
C ARG A 310 -12.00 19.69 2.89
N GLN A 311 -13.15 19.30 3.45
CA GLN A 311 -13.57 19.69 4.79
C GLN A 311 -12.69 19.07 5.87
N ILE A 312 -12.31 17.80 5.74
CA ILE A 312 -11.38 17.15 6.69
C ILE A 312 -9.99 17.78 6.66
N LEU A 313 -9.55 18.28 5.51
CA LEU A 313 -8.24 18.93 5.37
C LEU A 313 -8.22 20.41 5.83
N ALA A 314 -9.38 21.05 5.95
CA ALA A 314 -9.53 22.46 6.30
C ALA A 314 -9.63 22.66 7.82
#